data_AF-A0A0D0HAA4-F1
#
_entry.id   AF-A0A0D0HAA4-F1
#
_cell.length_a   1.000
_cell.length_b   1.000
_cell.length_c   1.000
_cell.angle_alpha   90.00
_cell.angle_beta   90.00
_cell.angle_gamma   90.00
#
_symmetry.space_group_name_H-M   'P 1'
#
loop_
_entity.id
_entity.type
_entity.pdbx_description
1 polymer ?
#
loop_
_entity_poly.entity_id
_entity_poly.type
_entity_poly.pdbx_seq_one_letter_code
_entity_poly.pdbx_strand_id
1 'polypeptide(L)'
;MKKNIIIASLFAGAFLTTMSCGNKKVDGPNPDADSTEVNEGDKAKAGNVDPWPWDFPRDVKVDVEKGQTVLTPSYYQEYLQEDKDLSKRTYVFYSAEVTEPGVGSTKVDHIGKEYDVPNALIIPLPSDATAKVGDILLTWWQSGSGLKRAIVTDASDPKAPTVSYLDLSWSIKNGEVKKFKEDEKIKPGTFRVLKEGEWAPGMQVAYEEEGQKKAGYIISLTDDKVLISGFAGHIYVAKRSDCKLISLKPSFKPGDKVFGVYVDSYEDKFTVKKFDKKNGRVWLEDNRNTTCIKNILEVSNNL
;
A
#
# COMPACT_ATOMS: atom_id res chain seq x y z
N MET A 1 -13.69 -24.22 -38.63
CA MET A 1 -13.28 -22.97 -39.30
C MET A 1 -12.80 -21.99 -38.22
N LYS A 2 -11.66 -21.32 -38.41
CA LYS A 2 -11.10 -20.38 -37.41
C LYS A 2 -11.72 -18.99 -37.59
N LYS A 3 -12.03 -18.29 -36.49
CA LYS A 3 -12.23 -16.84 -36.48
C LYS A 3 -11.28 -16.24 -35.43
N ASN A 4 -10.19 -15.66 -35.92
CA ASN A 4 -9.32 -14.81 -35.11
C ASN A 4 -9.98 -13.43 -35.04
N ILE A 5 -10.10 -12.85 -33.84
CA ILE A 5 -10.42 -11.43 -33.67
C ILE A 5 -9.13 -10.72 -33.27
N ILE A 6 -8.67 -9.83 -34.13
CA ILE A 6 -7.52 -8.95 -33.90
C ILE A 6 -8.08 -7.67 -33.27
N ILE A 7 -7.64 -7.32 -32.07
CA ILE A 7 -7.91 -6.01 -31.48
C ILE A 7 -6.75 -5.10 -31.88
N ALA A 8 -7.07 -4.06 -32.65
CA ALA A 8 -6.09 -3.09 -33.14
C ALA A 8 -5.78 -2.03 -32.08
N SER A 9 -4.49 -1.77 -31.88
CA SER A 9 -3.97 -0.61 -31.15
C SER A 9 -4.12 0.67 -31.98
N LEU A 10 -4.50 1.78 -31.35
CA LEU A 10 -4.45 3.12 -31.95
C LEU A 10 -3.72 4.10 -31.02
N PHE A 11 -2.82 4.88 -31.61
CA PHE A 11 -1.88 5.77 -30.93
C PHE A 11 -2.42 7.21 -30.80
N ALA A 12 -1.71 8.00 -30.00
CA ALA A 12 -1.95 9.39 -29.66
C ALA A 12 -2.18 10.37 -30.83
N GLY A 13 -2.86 11.49 -30.53
CA GLY A 13 -2.91 12.70 -31.34
C GLY A 13 -2.95 13.94 -30.44
N ALA A 14 -1.97 14.82 -30.56
CA ALA A 14 -1.84 16.02 -29.74
C ALA A 14 -2.65 17.21 -30.29
N PHE A 15 -3.07 18.13 -29.43
CA PHE A 15 -3.59 19.44 -29.82
C PHE A 15 -2.60 20.54 -29.39
N LEU A 16 -2.01 21.20 -30.39
CA LEU A 16 -1.27 22.45 -30.26
C LEU A 16 -2.11 23.56 -30.90
N THR A 17 -2.23 24.72 -30.24
CA THR A 17 -2.89 25.92 -30.79
C THR A 17 -1.96 27.13 -30.77
N THR A 18 -2.06 27.97 -31.81
CA THR A 18 -1.20 29.13 -32.11
C THR A 18 -2.07 30.34 -32.51
N MET A 19 -1.60 31.59 -32.64
CA MET A 19 -0.26 32.20 -32.54
C MET A 19 -0.35 33.52 -31.73
N SER A 20 0.77 34.09 -31.29
CA SER A 20 1.09 35.49 -31.67
C SER A 20 2.56 35.86 -31.46
N CYS A 21 3.10 36.70 -32.34
CA CYS A 21 4.50 37.12 -32.37
C CYS A 21 4.71 38.52 -31.77
N GLY A 22 5.79 38.70 -31.03
CA GLY A 22 6.32 40.01 -30.63
C GLY A 22 7.83 39.97 -30.61
N ASN A 23 8.48 40.54 -31.63
CA ASN A 23 9.91 40.37 -31.88
C ASN A 23 10.67 41.69 -31.70
N LYS A 24 11.67 41.75 -30.81
CA LYS A 24 12.76 42.73 -30.85
C LYS A 24 13.98 42.25 -30.06
N LYS A 25 15.18 42.62 -30.53
CA LYS A 25 16.48 42.18 -30.02
C LYS A 25 17.19 43.29 -29.23
N VAL A 26 17.81 42.86 -28.12
CA VAL A 26 19.18 43.14 -27.62
C VAL A 26 19.68 44.59 -27.56
N ASP A 27 20.08 45.05 -26.36
CA ASP A 27 21.43 45.54 -26.02
C ASP A 27 21.56 45.78 -24.49
N GLY A 28 22.79 45.76 -23.94
CA GLY A 28 23.13 46.14 -22.55
C GLY A 28 24.16 47.29 -22.54
N PRO A 29 24.80 47.69 -21.40
CA PRO A 29 24.81 47.08 -20.06
C PRO A 29 24.45 48.04 -18.87
N ASN A 30 24.58 47.51 -17.63
CA ASN A 30 24.55 48.11 -16.27
C ASN A 30 25.07 49.58 -16.10
N PRO A 31 24.74 50.36 -15.03
CA PRO A 31 24.34 49.91 -13.67
C PRO A 31 23.28 50.76 -12.91
N ASP A 32 23.18 50.49 -11.60
CA ASP A 32 22.62 51.29 -10.49
C ASP A 32 21.10 51.34 -10.24
N ALA A 33 20.72 50.60 -9.18
CA ALA A 33 19.72 50.84 -8.15
C ALA A 33 18.55 51.83 -8.40
N ASP A 34 17.32 51.29 -8.28
CA ASP A 34 16.37 51.84 -7.30
C ASP A 34 15.51 50.70 -6.71
N SER A 35 14.96 51.00 -5.53
CA SER A 35 14.05 50.21 -4.72
C SER A 35 12.79 49.77 -5.48
N THR A 36 12.62 48.46 -5.63
CA THR A 36 11.31 47.87 -6.00
C THR A 36 10.56 47.47 -4.74
N GLU A 37 9.33 47.98 -4.65
CA GLU A 37 8.38 47.69 -3.59
C GLU A 37 8.17 46.17 -3.42
N VAL A 38 8.00 45.74 -2.18
CA VAL A 38 7.59 44.36 -1.88
C VAL A 38 6.16 44.18 -2.39
N ASN A 39 6.01 43.54 -3.55
CA ASN A 39 4.71 43.16 -4.07
C ASN A 39 4.00 42.27 -3.04
N GLU A 40 2.89 42.74 -2.46
CA GLU A 40 2.00 41.96 -1.58
C GLU A 40 1.18 40.91 -2.38
N GLY A 41 1.83 40.24 -3.35
CA GLY A 41 1.23 39.32 -4.31
C GLY A 41 1.30 37.85 -3.90
N ASP A 42 2.34 37.42 -3.19
CA ASP A 42 2.52 36.04 -2.74
C ASP A 42 1.83 35.76 -1.39
N LYS A 43 0.54 36.08 -1.31
CA LYS A 43 -0.34 35.31 -0.43
C LYS A 43 -0.48 33.93 -1.06
N ALA A 44 0.33 32.98 -0.57
CA ALA A 44 0.14 31.56 -0.84
C ALA A 44 -1.36 31.24 -0.71
N LYS A 45 -1.96 30.71 -1.79
CA LYS A 45 -3.35 30.26 -1.74
C LYS A 45 -3.42 29.22 -0.65
N ALA A 46 -4.10 29.54 0.45
CA ALA A 46 -4.49 28.55 1.44
C ALA A 46 -5.40 27.56 0.71
N GLY A 47 -4.85 26.41 0.33
CA GLY A 47 -5.57 25.36 -0.39
C GLY A 47 -6.78 24.95 0.43
N ASN A 48 -7.94 24.82 -0.22
CA ASN A 48 -9.19 24.53 0.46
C ASN A 48 -9.38 23.02 0.69
N VAL A 49 -8.25 22.30 0.76
CA VAL A 49 -8.15 20.86 0.96
C VAL A 49 -8.33 20.58 2.44
N ASP A 50 -9.30 19.73 2.78
CA ASP A 50 -9.29 19.12 4.11
C ASP A 50 -8.03 18.25 4.22
N PRO A 51 -7.07 18.57 5.12
CA PRO A 51 -5.87 17.77 5.27
C PRO A 51 -6.16 16.35 5.75
N TRP A 52 -7.39 16.08 6.23
CA TRP A 52 -7.78 14.76 6.70
C TRP A 52 -9.26 14.49 6.40
N PRO A 53 -9.60 14.10 5.14
CA PRO A 53 -10.97 13.93 4.68
C PRO A 53 -11.62 12.61 5.12
N TRP A 54 -10.87 11.76 5.82
CA TRP A 54 -11.36 10.48 6.31
C TRP A 54 -12.10 10.68 7.63
N ASP A 55 -13.29 10.08 7.76
CA ASP A 55 -14.06 10.05 9.02
C ASP A 55 -13.40 9.10 10.04
N PHE A 56 -12.18 9.43 10.44
CA PHE A 56 -11.33 8.67 11.36
C PHE A 56 -10.66 9.65 12.33
N PRO A 57 -10.48 9.31 13.62
CA PRO A 57 -9.89 10.25 14.58
C PRO A 57 -8.49 10.74 14.18
N ARG A 58 -8.23 12.03 14.40
CA ARG A 58 -6.95 12.70 14.09
C ARG A 58 -5.93 12.58 15.22
N ASP A 59 -6.39 12.37 16.44
CA ASP A 59 -5.64 12.32 17.70
C ASP A 59 -5.15 10.89 18.06
N VAL A 60 -5.06 10.01 17.06
CA VAL A 60 -4.52 8.66 17.23
C VAL A 60 -3.10 8.73 17.81
N LYS A 61 -2.90 7.99 18.90
CA LYS A 61 -1.58 7.81 19.50
C LYS A 61 -0.83 6.75 18.70
N VAL A 62 0.37 7.08 18.27
CA VAL A 62 1.34 6.13 17.72
C VAL A 62 2.53 6.09 18.66
N ASP A 63 2.96 4.90 19.03
CA ASP A 63 4.11 4.68 19.92
C ASP A 63 5.36 4.52 19.04
N VAL A 64 6.18 5.58 19.00
CA VAL A 64 7.39 5.65 18.17
C VAL A 64 8.51 6.43 18.84
N GLU A 65 9.75 5.98 18.62
CA GLU A 65 10.96 6.64 19.08
C GLU A 65 11.71 7.33 17.92
N LYS A 66 12.53 8.34 18.24
CA LYS A 66 13.44 8.95 17.26
C LYS A 66 14.45 7.92 16.74
N GLY A 67 14.65 7.87 15.43
CA GLY A 67 15.49 6.88 14.75
C GLY A 67 14.77 5.56 14.45
N GLN A 68 13.50 5.39 14.84
CA GLN A 68 12.73 4.19 14.52
C GLN A 68 12.31 4.18 13.04
N THR A 69 12.40 3.00 12.40
CA THR A 69 11.82 2.79 11.07
C THR A 69 10.32 2.58 11.16
N VAL A 70 9.57 3.32 10.33
CA VAL A 70 8.11 3.23 10.20
C VAL A 70 7.71 3.03 8.74
N LEU A 71 6.49 2.55 8.49
CA LEU A 71 5.86 2.62 7.17
C LEU A 71 4.85 3.77 7.14
N THR A 72 4.91 4.60 6.11
CA THR A 72 4.16 5.87 6.00
C THR A 72 3.88 6.19 4.52
N PRO A 73 2.75 6.83 4.16
CA PRO A 73 2.46 7.15 2.76
C PRO A 73 3.41 8.21 2.19
N SER A 74 4.10 7.86 1.10
CA SER A 74 4.81 8.85 0.27
C SER A 74 3.82 9.83 -0.38
N TYR A 75 4.30 11.05 -0.67
CA TYR A 75 3.56 12.11 -1.38
C TYR A 75 2.38 12.73 -0.62
N TYR A 76 2.16 12.38 0.65
CA TYR A 76 1.09 13.00 1.45
C TYR A 76 1.26 14.52 1.57
N GLN A 77 2.49 15.00 1.83
CA GLN A 77 2.79 16.43 1.90
C GLN A 77 2.66 17.12 0.53
N GLU A 78 3.15 16.49 -0.54
CA GLU A 78 2.97 17.00 -1.91
C GLU A 78 1.49 17.08 -2.31
N TYR A 79 0.64 16.12 -1.91
CA TYR A 79 -0.79 16.15 -2.22
C TYR A 79 -1.56 17.24 -1.46
N LEU A 80 -1.12 17.63 -0.26
CA LEU A 80 -1.64 18.81 0.45
C LEU A 80 -1.38 20.11 -0.33
N GLN A 81 -0.26 20.19 -1.05
CA GLN A 81 0.13 21.37 -1.84
C GLN A 81 -0.55 21.44 -3.21
N GLU A 82 -1.03 20.32 -3.75
CA GLU A 82 -1.61 20.22 -5.09
C GLU A 82 -3.07 20.74 -5.21
N ASP A 83 -3.71 21.18 -4.12
CA ASP A 83 -5.12 21.62 -4.05
C ASP A 83 -6.12 20.59 -4.61
N LYS A 84 -5.94 19.29 -4.28
CA LYS A 84 -6.87 18.22 -4.69
C LYS A 84 -7.24 17.31 -3.53
N ASP A 85 -8.50 16.91 -3.54
CA ASP A 85 -9.13 15.95 -2.63
C ASP A 85 -8.25 14.72 -2.32
N LEU A 86 -7.79 14.64 -1.07
CA LEU A 86 -6.92 13.57 -0.58
C LEU A 86 -7.61 12.20 -0.54
N SER A 87 -8.95 12.15 -0.44
CA SER A 87 -9.70 10.88 -0.42
C SER A 87 -9.63 10.14 -1.77
N LYS A 88 -9.45 10.89 -2.86
CA LYS A 88 -9.37 10.38 -4.24
C LYS A 88 -7.94 10.04 -4.69
N ARG A 89 -6.95 10.09 -3.78
CA ARG A 89 -5.55 9.78 -4.09
C ARG A 89 -5.22 8.31 -3.84
N THR A 90 -4.20 7.84 -4.57
CA THR A 90 -3.50 6.57 -4.32
C THR A 90 -2.33 6.84 -3.39
N TYR A 91 -2.19 6.03 -2.34
CA TYR A 91 -1.08 6.10 -1.41
C TYR A 91 -0.25 4.82 -1.45
N VAL A 92 1.06 4.98 -1.57
CA VAL A 92 2.03 3.89 -1.43
C VAL A 92 2.79 4.13 -0.13
N PHE A 93 2.73 3.17 0.78
CA PHE A 93 3.41 3.25 2.06
C PHE A 93 4.87 2.83 1.90
N TYR A 94 5.82 3.69 2.22
CA TYR A 94 7.26 3.41 2.16
C TYR A 94 7.89 3.43 3.55
N SER A 95 9.10 2.88 3.66
CA SER A 95 9.95 3.06 4.84
C SER A 95 10.37 4.52 5.00
N ALA A 96 10.24 5.05 6.20
CA ALA A 96 10.79 6.33 6.64
C ALA A 96 11.41 6.17 8.04
N GLU A 97 12.26 7.11 8.44
CA GLU A 97 12.83 7.19 9.79
C GLU A 97 12.13 8.29 10.57
N VAL A 98 11.77 8.05 11.83
CA VAL A 98 11.15 9.06 12.70
C VAL A 98 12.21 10.05 13.17
N THR A 99 12.08 11.32 12.81
CA THR A 99 13.01 12.38 13.21
C THR A 99 12.55 13.12 14.46
N GLU A 100 11.23 13.24 14.67
CA GLU A 100 10.60 13.87 15.83
C GLU A 100 9.19 13.26 16.10
N PRO A 101 9.04 12.41 17.14
CA PRO A 101 7.73 11.92 17.60
C PRO A 101 6.82 13.05 18.06
N GLY A 102 5.51 12.98 17.77
CA GLY A 102 4.58 14.03 18.14
C GLY A 102 3.13 13.59 18.41
N VAL A 103 2.33 14.54 18.91
CA VAL A 103 0.93 14.34 19.26
C VAL A 103 0.06 14.66 18.04
N GLY A 104 -0.70 13.67 17.56
CA GLY A 104 -1.55 13.77 16.36
C GLY A 104 -0.78 13.63 15.05
N SER A 105 0.43 14.17 14.95
CA SER A 105 1.37 13.96 13.84
C SER A 105 2.79 13.70 14.34
N THR A 106 3.58 13.01 13.52
CA THR A 106 4.99 12.71 13.76
C THR A 106 5.80 13.09 12.51
N LYS A 107 6.98 13.66 12.73
CA LYS A 107 7.90 14.04 11.65
C LYS A 107 8.77 12.86 11.26
N VAL A 108 8.90 12.64 9.95
CA VAL A 108 9.65 11.52 9.37
C VAL A 108 10.57 12.01 8.24
N ASP A 109 11.74 11.39 8.08
CA ASP A 109 12.57 11.50 6.88
C ASP A 109 12.27 10.33 5.93
N HIS A 110 11.89 10.65 4.70
CA HIS A 110 11.87 9.72 3.59
C HIS A 110 12.76 10.22 2.43
N ILE A 111 13.94 9.61 2.29
CA ILE A 111 14.93 9.88 1.22
C ILE A 111 15.46 11.33 1.26
N GLY A 112 15.87 11.78 2.45
CA GLY A 112 16.43 13.11 2.68
C GLY A 112 15.39 14.23 2.62
N LYS A 113 14.12 13.90 2.88
CA LYS A 113 13.00 14.84 2.93
C LYS A 113 12.24 14.64 4.24
N GLU A 114 12.30 15.64 5.11
CA GLU A 114 11.49 15.67 6.33
C GLU A 114 10.09 16.24 6.08
N TYR A 115 9.06 15.57 6.62
CA TYR A 115 7.69 16.07 6.64
C TYR A 115 6.87 15.47 7.79
N ASP A 116 5.86 16.20 8.22
CA ASP A 116 4.88 15.73 9.21
C ASP A 116 3.83 14.83 8.56
N VAL A 117 3.54 13.71 9.24
CA VAL A 117 2.48 12.77 8.84
C VAL A 117 1.54 12.55 10.01
N PRO A 118 0.20 12.55 9.81
CA PRO A 118 -0.76 12.17 10.84
C PRO A 118 -0.44 10.78 11.39
N ASN A 119 -0.46 10.64 12.73
CA ASN A 119 -0.13 9.39 13.43
C ASN A 119 -1.00 8.21 12.97
N ALA A 120 -2.24 8.47 12.53
CA ALA A 120 -3.14 7.47 11.96
C ALA A 120 -2.66 6.86 10.62
N LEU A 121 -1.68 7.46 9.94
CA LEU A 121 -1.05 6.94 8.72
C LEU A 121 0.34 6.33 8.96
N ILE A 122 0.79 6.25 10.20
CA ILE A 122 2.11 5.73 10.56
C ILE A 122 1.97 4.31 11.12
N ILE A 123 2.75 3.38 10.56
CA ILE A 123 2.80 1.99 11.00
C ILE A 123 4.19 1.70 11.61
N PRO A 124 4.32 1.59 12.94
CA PRO A 124 5.60 1.33 13.59
C PRO A 124 6.13 -0.09 13.32
N LEU A 125 7.40 -0.20 12.95
CA LEU A 125 8.13 -1.46 12.90
C LEU A 125 8.99 -1.58 14.18
N PRO A 126 8.82 -2.63 15.01
CA PRO A 126 9.65 -2.81 16.19
C PRO A 126 11.12 -3.06 15.83
N SER A 127 12.04 -2.39 16.51
CA SER A 127 13.49 -2.49 16.28
C SER A 127 14.09 -3.83 16.74
N ASP A 128 13.41 -4.53 17.65
CA ASP A 128 13.86 -5.76 18.32
C ASP A 128 13.17 -7.05 17.81
N ALA A 129 12.28 -6.92 16.81
CA ALA A 129 11.46 -8.02 16.32
C ALA A 129 12.28 -9.26 15.94
N THR A 130 11.74 -10.44 16.26
CA THR A 130 12.25 -11.74 15.83
C THR A 130 11.14 -12.59 15.24
N ALA A 131 11.45 -13.42 14.26
CA ALA A 131 10.48 -14.25 13.56
C ALA A 131 10.89 -15.72 13.47
N LYS A 132 9.91 -16.59 13.20
CA LYS A 132 10.06 -18.04 12.99
C LYS A 132 9.58 -18.42 11.60
N VAL A 133 10.05 -19.57 11.08
CA VAL A 133 9.58 -20.10 9.79
C VAL A 133 8.06 -20.28 9.81
N GLY A 134 7.39 -19.75 8.79
CA GLY A 134 5.93 -19.74 8.66
C GLY A 134 5.21 -18.56 9.34
N ASP A 135 5.91 -17.67 10.07
CA ASP A 135 5.32 -16.40 10.49
C ASP A 135 5.07 -15.48 9.27
N ILE A 136 4.03 -14.64 9.36
CA ILE A 136 3.78 -13.59 8.37
C ILE A 136 4.27 -12.26 8.94
N LEU A 137 5.05 -11.54 8.14
CA LEU A 137 5.62 -10.24 8.49
C LEU A 137 4.93 -9.12 7.72
N LEU A 138 4.88 -7.93 8.32
CA LEU A 138 4.74 -6.66 7.63
C LEU A 138 6.11 -5.99 7.52
N THR A 139 6.46 -5.56 6.31
CA THR A 139 7.74 -4.91 5.93
C THR A 139 7.48 -4.01 4.72
N TRP A 140 8.51 -3.46 4.08
CA TRP A 140 8.48 -3.08 2.67
C TRP A 140 9.27 -4.09 1.82
N TRP A 141 9.19 -3.95 0.49
CA TRP A 141 10.06 -4.69 -0.42
C TRP A 141 11.48 -4.10 -0.39
N GLN A 142 12.44 -4.78 0.22
CA GLN A 142 13.76 -4.19 0.50
C GLN A 142 14.62 -3.94 -0.74
N SER A 143 14.58 -4.80 -1.76
CA SER A 143 15.17 -4.53 -3.08
C SER A 143 14.25 -3.73 -4.03
N GLY A 144 13.25 -3.00 -3.54
CA GLY A 144 12.26 -2.34 -4.38
C GLY A 144 11.41 -1.33 -3.62
N SER A 145 10.10 -1.32 -3.88
CA SER A 145 9.20 -0.25 -3.44
C SER A 145 7.96 -0.72 -2.68
N GLY A 146 7.58 0.10 -1.69
CA GLY A 146 6.32 0.03 -0.96
C GLY A 146 6.19 -1.14 0.03
N LEU A 147 5.30 -0.95 1.00
CA LEU A 147 4.81 -1.91 1.98
C LEU A 147 4.46 -3.25 1.31
N LYS A 148 4.88 -4.34 1.94
CA LYS A 148 4.56 -5.72 1.58
C LYS A 148 4.39 -6.56 2.83
N ARG A 149 3.58 -7.61 2.71
CA ARG A 149 3.53 -8.71 3.65
C ARG A 149 4.29 -9.89 3.06
N ALA A 150 4.96 -10.65 3.91
CA ALA A 150 5.83 -11.75 3.49
C ALA A 150 5.73 -12.92 4.47
N ILE A 151 5.91 -14.14 4.00
CA ILE A 151 5.99 -15.33 4.85
C ILE A 151 7.46 -15.74 5.03
N VAL A 152 7.86 -16.07 6.26
CA VAL A 152 9.23 -16.47 6.58
C VAL A 152 9.51 -17.88 6.05
N THR A 153 10.52 -18.01 5.18
CA THR A 153 10.93 -19.28 4.57
C THR A 153 12.23 -19.84 5.15
N ASP A 154 13.07 -19.01 5.76
CA ASP A 154 14.17 -19.38 6.67
C ASP A 154 14.27 -18.38 7.84
N ALA A 155 14.57 -18.89 9.03
CA ALA A 155 14.78 -18.12 10.26
C ALA A 155 16.05 -18.56 11.00
N SER A 156 17.09 -18.97 10.26
CA SER A 156 18.40 -19.34 10.83
C SER A 156 19.05 -18.15 11.57
N ASP A 157 18.70 -16.93 11.15
CA ASP A 157 18.88 -15.69 11.89
C ASP A 157 17.48 -15.07 12.15
N PRO A 158 16.88 -15.25 13.34
CA PRO A 158 15.53 -14.77 13.63
C PRO A 158 15.36 -13.25 13.56
N LYS A 159 16.45 -12.47 13.65
CA LYS A 159 16.44 -11.00 13.52
C LYS A 159 16.58 -10.56 12.07
N ALA A 160 17.07 -11.40 11.18
CA ALA A 160 17.17 -11.11 9.75
C ALA A 160 16.68 -12.31 8.92
N PRO A 161 15.37 -12.65 9.00
CA PRO A 161 14.81 -13.81 8.34
C PRO A 161 14.87 -13.70 6.81
N THR A 162 14.85 -14.84 6.12
CA THR A 162 14.58 -14.91 4.68
C THR A 162 13.08 -15.12 4.46
N VAL A 163 12.49 -14.37 3.52
CA VAL A 163 11.04 -14.35 3.31
C VAL A 163 10.65 -14.46 1.84
N SER A 164 9.43 -14.96 1.59
CA SER A 164 8.77 -14.86 0.29
C SER A 164 7.62 -13.85 0.37
N TYR A 165 7.66 -12.78 -0.44
CA TYR A 165 6.66 -11.70 -0.38
C TYR A 165 5.29 -12.14 -0.89
N LEU A 166 4.29 -12.18 -0.02
CA LEU A 166 2.91 -12.58 -0.34
C LEU A 166 2.27 -11.61 -1.34
N ASP A 167 2.47 -10.30 -1.17
CA ASP A 167 1.89 -9.25 -2.01
C ASP A 167 2.59 -9.08 -3.38
N LEU A 168 3.67 -9.83 -3.65
CA LEU A 168 4.28 -9.90 -4.99
C LEU A 168 3.72 -11.12 -5.74
N SER A 169 3.29 -10.89 -6.98
CA SER A 169 2.51 -11.86 -7.75
C SER A 169 3.31 -13.10 -8.15
N TRP A 170 2.61 -14.24 -8.19
CA TRP A 170 3.08 -15.45 -8.87
C TRP A 170 2.15 -15.68 -10.06
N SER A 171 2.72 -15.96 -11.22
CA SER A 171 1.97 -16.14 -12.48
C SER A 171 2.19 -17.54 -13.05
N ILE A 172 1.19 -18.05 -13.76
CA ILE A 172 1.33 -19.26 -14.58
C ILE A 172 1.49 -18.81 -16.03
N LYS A 173 2.59 -19.19 -16.68
CA LYS A 173 2.84 -18.94 -18.11
C LYS A 173 3.24 -20.25 -18.77
N ASN A 174 2.51 -20.66 -19.81
CA ASN A 174 2.74 -21.92 -20.53
C ASN A 174 2.80 -23.17 -19.63
N GLY A 175 2.08 -23.17 -18.50
CA GLY A 175 2.09 -24.24 -17.49
C GLY A 175 3.17 -24.09 -16.41
N GLU A 176 4.15 -23.21 -16.58
CA GLU A 176 5.22 -22.95 -15.60
C GLU A 176 4.82 -21.87 -14.60
N VAL A 177 5.22 -22.06 -13.34
CA VAL A 177 5.01 -21.08 -12.27
C VAL A 177 6.20 -20.11 -12.23
N LYS A 178 5.96 -18.84 -12.54
CA LYS A 178 6.94 -17.76 -12.43
C LYS A 178 6.62 -16.85 -11.25
N LYS A 179 7.53 -16.81 -10.26
CA LYS A 179 7.54 -15.78 -9.22
C LYS A 179 7.88 -14.41 -9.84
N PHE A 180 7.33 -13.33 -9.29
CA PHE A 180 7.78 -11.97 -9.61
C PHE A 180 9.19 -11.68 -9.05
N LYS A 181 9.48 -12.16 -7.85
CA LYS A 181 10.76 -12.01 -7.14
C LYS A 181 11.05 -13.29 -6.35
N GLU A 182 12.32 -13.66 -6.26
CA GLU A 182 12.77 -14.74 -5.37
C GLU A 182 12.78 -14.31 -3.90
N ASP A 183 12.97 -15.27 -3.00
CA ASP A 183 12.99 -15.04 -1.57
C ASP A 183 14.15 -14.07 -1.19
N GLU A 184 13.92 -13.19 -0.22
CA GLU A 184 14.83 -12.09 0.15
C GLU A 184 15.12 -12.08 1.66
N LYS A 185 16.37 -11.75 2.05
CA LYS A 185 16.76 -11.57 3.45
C LYS A 185 16.34 -10.18 3.93
N ILE A 186 15.56 -10.12 5.00
CA ILE A 186 15.05 -8.89 5.63
C ILE A 186 16.08 -8.37 6.65
N LYS A 187 16.26 -7.05 6.74
CA LYS A 187 17.16 -6.42 7.74
C LYS A 187 16.59 -6.51 9.17
N PRO A 188 17.45 -6.53 10.22
CA PRO A 188 17.02 -6.34 11.60
C PRO A 188 16.28 -5.03 11.82
N GLY A 189 15.25 -5.04 12.69
CA GLY A 189 14.46 -3.86 13.06
C GLY A 189 13.58 -3.28 11.94
N THR A 190 13.38 -4.01 10.84
CA THR A 190 12.65 -3.53 9.65
C THR A 190 11.37 -4.30 9.37
N PHE A 191 10.81 -4.98 10.38
CA PHE A 191 9.56 -5.74 10.22
C PHE A 191 8.76 -5.84 11.51
N ARG A 192 7.45 -6.09 11.36
CA ARG A 192 6.53 -6.49 12.43
C ARG A 192 6.04 -7.91 12.15
N VAL A 193 6.02 -8.77 13.16
CA VAL A 193 5.33 -10.08 13.05
C VAL A 193 3.82 -9.87 13.21
N LEU A 194 3.03 -10.34 12.25
CA LEU A 194 1.57 -10.35 12.31
C LEU A 194 1.08 -11.59 13.07
N LYS A 195 0.11 -11.41 13.97
CA LYS A 195 -0.41 -12.49 14.83
C LYS A 195 -1.84 -12.87 14.45
N GLU A 196 -2.13 -14.18 14.51
CA GLU A 196 -3.45 -14.73 14.22
C GLU A 196 -4.51 -14.12 15.14
N GLY A 197 -5.59 -13.57 14.55
CA GLY A 197 -6.71 -12.99 15.30
C GLY A 197 -6.44 -11.61 15.94
N GLU A 198 -5.22 -11.10 15.89
CA GLU A 198 -4.90 -9.75 16.38
C GLU A 198 -5.39 -8.70 15.38
N TRP A 199 -6.08 -7.66 15.86
CA TRP A 199 -6.43 -6.50 15.04
C TRP A 199 -5.28 -5.50 15.09
N ALA A 200 -4.42 -5.52 14.07
CA ALA A 200 -3.21 -4.69 14.01
C ALA A 200 -2.93 -4.19 12.58
N PRO A 201 -2.18 -3.08 12.44
CA PRO A 201 -1.65 -2.63 11.15
C PRO A 201 -0.96 -3.75 10.35
N GLY A 202 -1.25 -3.81 9.05
CA GLY A 202 -0.81 -4.86 8.12
C GLY A 202 -1.73 -6.08 8.03
N MET A 203 -2.61 -6.30 9.00
CA MET A 203 -3.58 -7.40 8.93
C MET A 203 -4.53 -7.22 7.75
N GLN A 204 -4.80 -8.30 7.03
CA GLN A 204 -5.78 -8.30 5.95
C GLN A 204 -7.20 -8.37 6.54
N VAL A 205 -8.09 -7.54 5.99
CA VAL A 205 -9.52 -7.56 6.28
C VAL A 205 -10.32 -7.74 4.98
N ALA A 206 -11.45 -8.45 5.11
CA ALA A 206 -12.60 -8.18 4.26
C ALA A 206 -13.44 -7.08 4.94
N TYR A 207 -13.98 -6.13 4.19
CA TYR A 207 -14.88 -5.10 4.70
C TYR A 207 -16.08 -4.93 3.76
N GLU A 208 -17.27 -4.66 4.31
CA GLU A 208 -18.48 -4.42 3.51
C GLU A 208 -18.49 -2.98 2.98
N GLU A 209 -18.54 -2.82 1.65
CA GLU A 209 -18.72 -1.55 0.95
C GLU A 209 -19.65 -1.78 -0.25
N GLU A 210 -20.72 -0.99 -0.37
CA GLU A 210 -21.73 -1.11 -1.44
C GLU A 210 -22.34 -2.54 -1.60
N GLY A 211 -22.37 -3.32 -0.52
CA GLY A 211 -22.83 -4.71 -0.51
C GLY A 211 -21.82 -5.72 -1.08
N GLN A 212 -20.55 -5.32 -1.21
CA GLN A 212 -19.44 -6.16 -1.63
C GLN A 212 -18.41 -6.31 -0.50
N LYS A 213 -17.86 -7.52 -0.36
CA LYS A 213 -16.78 -7.85 0.57
C LYS A 213 -15.44 -7.43 -0.02
N LYS A 214 -15.13 -6.14 0.06
CA LYS A 214 -13.86 -5.56 -0.41
C LYS A 214 -12.67 -6.10 0.38
N ALA A 215 -11.50 -6.09 -0.25
CA ALA A 215 -10.25 -6.54 0.30
C ALA A 215 -9.31 -5.36 0.58
N GLY A 216 -8.72 -5.34 1.77
CA GLY A 216 -7.73 -4.33 2.14
C GLY A 216 -6.88 -4.76 3.34
N TYR A 217 -5.95 -3.90 3.74
CA TYR A 217 -5.18 -4.10 4.97
C TYR A 217 -5.30 -2.91 5.91
N ILE A 218 -5.28 -3.19 7.21
CA ILE A 218 -5.35 -2.19 8.26
C ILE A 218 -4.11 -1.28 8.18
N ILE A 219 -4.33 0.03 8.10
CA ILE A 219 -3.31 1.07 8.34
C ILE A 219 -3.31 1.40 9.83
N SER A 220 -4.49 1.72 10.37
CA SER A 220 -4.71 2.07 11.77
C SER A 220 -6.13 1.70 12.19
N LEU A 221 -6.42 1.70 13.48
CA LEU A 221 -7.72 1.32 14.04
C LEU A 221 -8.01 2.02 15.37
N THR A 222 -9.29 2.13 15.67
CA THR A 222 -9.84 2.48 16.99
C THR A 222 -10.64 1.29 17.53
N ASP A 223 -11.39 1.49 18.61
CA ASP A 223 -12.33 0.48 19.09
C ASP A 223 -13.46 0.19 18.08
N ASP A 224 -13.92 1.22 17.37
CA ASP A 224 -15.11 1.22 16.51
C ASP A 224 -14.83 1.29 15.00
N LYS A 225 -13.66 1.81 14.57
CA LYS A 225 -13.32 2.08 13.17
C LYS A 225 -11.98 1.47 12.77
N VAL A 226 -11.84 1.25 11.46
CA VAL A 226 -10.62 0.75 10.82
C VAL A 226 -10.29 1.67 9.64
N LEU A 227 -9.08 2.20 9.61
CA LEU A 227 -8.51 2.91 8.47
C LEU A 227 -7.79 1.87 7.59
N ILE A 228 -8.23 1.73 6.34
CA ILE A 228 -7.89 0.61 5.47
C ILE A 228 -7.19 1.12 4.21
N SER A 229 -6.08 0.49 3.82
CA SER A 229 -5.57 0.61 2.45
C SER A 229 -6.27 -0.46 1.61
N GLY A 230 -7.12 0.00 0.69
CA GLY A 230 -7.95 -0.84 -0.17
C GLY A 230 -7.41 -0.90 -1.60
N PHE A 231 -8.33 -1.00 -2.56
CA PHE A 231 -8.00 -1.11 -3.98
C PHE A 231 -7.12 0.05 -4.47
N ALA A 232 -6.15 -0.27 -5.32
CA ALA A 232 -5.21 0.69 -5.93
C ALA A 232 -4.55 1.68 -4.94
N GLY A 233 -4.42 1.32 -3.66
CA GLY A 233 -3.83 2.17 -2.62
C GLY A 233 -4.72 3.33 -2.15
N HIS A 234 -6.00 3.35 -2.50
CA HIS A 234 -6.96 4.28 -1.89
C HIS A 234 -7.14 3.96 -0.40
N ILE A 235 -7.47 4.99 0.38
CA ILE A 235 -7.67 4.87 1.84
C ILE A 235 -9.17 5.00 2.15
N TYR A 236 -9.68 3.99 2.83
CA TYR A 236 -11.09 3.84 3.22
C TYR A 236 -11.23 3.84 4.74
N VAL A 237 -12.42 4.18 5.23
CA VAL A 237 -12.81 3.96 6.62
C VAL A 237 -14.01 3.02 6.65
N ALA A 238 -13.91 1.96 7.45
CA ALA A 238 -15.02 1.06 7.74
C ALA A 238 -15.24 0.97 9.25
N LYS A 239 -16.46 0.63 9.67
CA LYS A 239 -16.68 0.21 11.06
C LYS A 239 -16.00 -1.14 11.28
N ARG A 240 -15.44 -1.33 12.46
CA ARG A 240 -14.79 -2.58 12.86
C ARG A 240 -15.76 -3.75 12.93
N SER A 241 -17.05 -3.49 13.22
CA SER A 241 -18.14 -4.47 13.16
C SER A 241 -18.41 -5.02 11.75
N ASP A 242 -18.11 -4.21 10.73
CA ASP A 242 -18.42 -4.47 9.33
C ASP A 242 -17.18 -5.02 8.60
N CYS A 243 -16.12 -5.31 9.37
CA CYS A 243 -14.84 -5.85 8.95
C CYS A 243 -14.65 -7.27 9.50
N LYS A 244 -13.93 -8.11 8.76
CA LYS A 244 -13.57 -9.47 9.17
C LYS A 244 -12.09 -9.72 8.88
N LEU A 245 -11.33 -10.11 9.90
CA LEU A 245 -9.93 -10.52 9.72
C LEU A 245 -9.83 -11.78 8.86
N ILE A 246 -8.86 -11.80 7.96
CA ILE A 246 -8.48 -13.01 7.23
C ILE A 246 -7.44 -13.77 8.06
N SER A 247 -7.60 -15.09 8.16
CA SER A 247 -6.67 -15.95 8.89
C SER A 247 -5.27 -15.93 8.25
N LEU A 248 -4.24 -15.83 9.08
CA LEU A 248 -2.84 -15.97 8.69
C LEU A 248 -2.43 -17.45 8.60
N LYS A 249 -3.22 -18.34 9.24
CA LYS A 249 -2.97 -19.79 9.34
C LYS A 249 -4.11 -20.62 8.73
N PRO A 250 -4.55 -20.34 7.48
CA PRO A 250 -5.62 -21.11 6.87
C PRO A 250 -5.20 -22.56 6.61
N SER A 251 -6.21 -23.43 6.54
CA SER A 251 -6.08 -24.83 6.16
C SER A 251 -6.96 -25.05 4.93
N PHE A 252 -6.33 -25.36 3.80
CA PHE A 252 -6.98 -25.61 2.52
C PHE A 252 -6.62 -27.00 2.00
N LYS A 253 -7.56 -27.68 1.35
CA LYS A 253 -7.43 -28.96 0.67
C LYS A 253 -7.91 -28.84 -0.78
N PRO A 254 -7.36 -29.62 -1.73
CA PRO A 254 -7.91 -29.69 -3.08
C PRO A 254 -9.40 -30.08 -3.06
N GLY A 255 -10.23 -29.30 -3.76
CA GLY A 255 -11.69 -29.45 -3.78
C GLY A 255 -12.44 -28.48 -2.87
N ASP A 256 -11.79 -27.82 -1.90
CA ASP A 256 -12.44 -26.85 -1.02
C ASP A 256 -13.01 -25.67 -1.84
N LYS A 257 -14.26 -25.28 -1.55
CA LYS A 257 -14.88 -24.04 -2.04
C LYS A 257 -14.49 -22.89 -1.13
N VAL A 258 -13.99 -21.81 -1.70
CA VAL A 258 -13.39 -20.69 -0.95
C VAL A 258 -13.75 -19.35 -1.57
N PHE A 259 -13.74 -18.31 -0.75
CA PHE A 259 -13.69 -16.94 -1.20
C PHE A 259 -12.28 -16.62 -1.68
N GLY A 260 -12.14 -15.95 -2.83
CA GLY A 260 -10.87 -15.46 -3.35
C GLY A 260 -10.98 -14.03 -3.87
N VAL A 261 -9.95 -13.21 -3.69
CA VAL A 261 -9.95 -11.82 -4.17
C VAL A 261 -9.93 -11.77 -5.70
N TYR A 262 -10.90 -11.09 -6.30
CA TYR A 262 -10.95 -10.76 -7.71
C TYR A 262 -11.14 -9.25 -7.88
N VAL A 263 -10.23 -8.62 -8.62
CA VAL A 263 -10.04 -7.15 -8.71
C VAL A 263 -9.76 -6.52 -7.34
N ASP A 264 -10.80 -6.31 -6.54
CA ASP A 264 -10.79 -5.68 -5.22
C ASP A 264 -11.64 -6.43 -4.17
N SER A 265 -12.40 -7.45 -4.57
CA SER A 265 -13.49 -8.03 -3.76
C SER A 265 -13.31 -9.53 -3.60
N TYR A 266 -13.67 -10.07 -2.44
CA TYR A 266 -13.73 -11.51 -2.21
C TYR A 266 -14.99 -12.12 -2.82
N GLU A 267 -14.82 -13.03 -3.78
CA GLU A 267 -15.91 -13.75 -4.46
C GLU A 267 -15.85 -15.26 -4.17
N ASP A 268 -16.99 -15.92 -4.07
CA ASP A 268 -17.16 -17.35 -3.75
C ASP A 268 -17.00 -18.30 -4.97
N LYS A 269 -16.56 -17.77 -6.10
CA LYS A 269 -16.44 -18.47 -7.40
C LYS A 269 -15.21 -19.37 -7.55
N PHE A 270 -14.49 -19.69 -6.47
CA PHE A 270 -13.19 -20.36 -6.52
C PHE A 270 -13.18 -21.73 -5.84
N THR A 271 -12.40 -22.64 -6.42
CA THR A 271 -12.12 -23.98 -5.88
C THR A 271 -10.62 -24.17 -5.71
N VAL A 272 -10.18 -24.67 -4.56
CA VAL A 272 -8.76 -24.96 -4.30
C VAL A 272 -8.29 -26.15 -5.15
N LYS A 273 -7.16 -25.99 -5.83
CA LYS A 273 -6.48 -27.06 -6.60
C LYS A 273 -5.22 -27.55 -5.90
N LYS A 274 -4.48 -26.64 -5.24
CA LYS A 274 -3.25 -26.92 -4.50
C LYS A 274 -3.02 -25.84 -3.46
N PHE A 275 -2.47 -26.22 -2.31
CA PHE A 275 -1.99 -25.29 -1.29
C PHE A 275 -0.49 -25.53 -1.02
N ASP A 276 0.33 -24.52 -1.27
CA ASP A 276 1.71 -24.45 -0.81
C ASP A 276 1.76 -23.60 0.47
N LYS A 277 1.71 -24.31 1.61
CA LYS A 277 1.77 -23.68 2.93
C LYS A 277 3.13 -23.03 3.21
N LYS A 278 4.23 -23.50 2.61
CA LYS A 278 5.57 -22.95 2.86
C LYS A 278 5.71 -21.54 2.27
N ASN A 279 5.19 -21.34 1.05
CA ASN A 279 5.27 -20.05 0.35
C ASN A 279 3.99 -19.21 0.47
N GLY A 280 3.00 -19.67 1.24
CA GLY A 280 1.72 -18.99 1.40
C GLY A 280 0.95 -18.82 0.09
N ARG A 281 0.94 -19.84 -0.79
CA ARG A 281 0.30 -19.79 -2.12
C ARG A 281 -0.81 -20.81 -2.28
N VAL A 282 -1.94 -20.36 -2.81
CA VAL A 282 -3.10 -21.18 -3.12
C VAL A 282 -3.33 -21.13 -4.63
N TRP A 283 -3.37 -22.29 -5.27
CA TRP A 283 -3.83 -22.41 -6.66
C TRP A 283 -5.35 -22.55 -6.61
N LEU A 284 -6.04 -21.62 -7.26
CA LEU A 284 -7.48 -21.62 -7.38
C LEU A 284 -7.89 -21.84 -8.83
N GLU A 285 -9.03 -22.46 -9.02
CA GLU A 285 -9.73 -22.56 -10.29
C GLU A 285 -11.06 -21.82 -10.16
N ASP A 286 -11.32 -20.88 -11.07
CA ASP A 286 -12.61 -20.18 -11.13
C ASP A 286 -13.69 -21.04 -11.82
N ASN A 287 -14.96 -20.63 -11.70
CA ASN A 287 -16.10 -21.31 -12.35
C ASN A 287 -16.03 -21.36 -13.91
N ARG A 288 -15.01 -20.79 -14.55
CA ARG A 288 -14.73 -20.87 -15.99
C ARG A 288 -13.53 -21.77 -16.31
N ASN A 289 -13.06 -22.54 -15.31
CA ASN A 289 -11.85 -23.36 -15.36
C ASN A 289 -10.54 -22.58 -15.59
N THR A 290 -10.52 -21.29 -15.23
CA THR A 290 -9.29 -20.48 -15.28
C THR A 290 -8.51 -20.70 -13.99
N THR A 291 -7.28 -21.22 -14.09
CA THR A 291 -6.39 -21.35 -12.94
C THR A 291 -5.67 -20.03 -12.63
N CYS A 292 -5.65 -19.62 -11.37
CA CYS A 292 -4.82 -18.52 -10.87
C CYS A 292 -4.05 -18.93 -9.61
N ILE A 293 -3.04 -18.14 -9.24
CA ILE A 293 -2.32 -18.28 -7.97
C ILE A 293 -2.64 -17.05 -7.12
N LYS A 294 -3.06 -17.30 -5.88
CA LYS A 294 -3.37 -16.29 -4.88
C LYS A 294 -2.48 -16.47 -3.65
N ASN A 295 -2.18 -15.39 -2.95
CA ASN A 295 -1.53 -15.48 -1.65
C ASN A 295 -2.56 -15.84 -0.57
N ILE A 296 -2.12 -16.38 0.57
CA ILE A 296 -3.02 -16.84 1.66
C ILE A 296 -3.91 -15.76 2.28
N LEU A 297 -3.55 -14.47 2.16
CA LEU A 297 -4.38 -13.35 2.62
C LEU A 297 -5.47 -13.00 1.60
N GLU A 298 -5.30 -13.37 0.33
CA GLU A 298 -6.31 -13.19 -0.73
C GLU A 298 -7.36 -14.32 -0.76
N VAL A 299 -7.37 -15.26 0.20
CA VAL A 299 -8.26 -16.43 0.21
C VAL A 299 -8.85 -16.66 1.60
N SER A 300 -10.16 -16.96 1.68
CA SER A 300 -10.83 -17.30 2.94
C SER A 300 -11.81 -18.47 2.80
N ASN A 301 -11.87 -19.31 3.83
CA ASN A 301 -12.86 -20.39 3.95
C ASN A 301 -14.27 -19.87 4.31
N ASN A 302 -14.37 -18.67 4.90
CA ASN A 302 -15.66 -18.06 5.24
C ASN A 302 -15.55 -16.53 5.29
N LEU A 303 -16.54 -15.83 4.75
CA LEU A 303 -16.74 -14.40 4.93
C LEU A 303 -18.17 -14.15 5.37
#